data_AF-A0A917N7X1-F1
#
_entry.id   AF-A0A917N7X1-F1
#
_cell.length_a   1.000
_cell.length_b   1.000
_cell.length_c   1.000
_cell.angle_alpha   90.00
_cell.angle_beta   90.00
_cell.angle_gamma   90.00
#
_symmetry.space_group_name_H-M   'P 1'
#
loop_
_entity.id
_entity.type
_entity.pdbx_description
1 polymer ?
#
loop_
_entity_poly.entity_id
_entity_poly.type
_entity_poly.pdbx_seq_one_letter_code
_entity_poly.pdbx_strand_id
1 'polypeptide(L)'
;MRLILLLLLLISSPAFAFSQQGNTATLMLFVGLGGFTTANLLLQLAFYLSGRLQHPTFLRRYVNLSLIPSGLMLLIALWDFAGFGPLMMNLGGILIAAAFALIPYQLVQLKQISSQRPWLLSAAAATFAAIGAFLAPVNLFAIACGHVALQQQSKLKIIDGAIVLISYGVLGYWIWQTAQSWI
;
A
#
# COMPACT_ATOMS: atom_id res chain seq x y z
N MET A 1 19.98 -18.33 -31.94
CA MET A 1 20.43 -18.41 -30.53
C MET A 1 21.58 -17.44 -30.20
N ARG A 2 22.63 -17.30 -31.03
CA ARG A 2 23.75 -16.37 -30.79
C ARG A 2 23.37 -14.87 -30.81
N LEU A 3 22.37 -14.48 -31.62
CA LEU A 3 21.85 -13.10 -31.69
C LEU A 3 21.05 -12.68 -30.44
N ILE A 4 20.35 -13.62 -29.80
CA ILE A 4 19.61 -13.38 -28.55
C ILE A 4 20.58 -13.24 -27.37
N LEU A 5 21.66 -14.03 -27.35
CA LEU A 5 22.76 -13.89 -26.39
C LEU A 5 23.49 -12.55 -26.55
N LEU A 6 23.68 -12.05 -27.78
CA LEU A 6 24.27 -10.74 -28.06
C LEU A 6 23.35 -9.58 -27.62
N LEU A 7 22.03 -9.73 -27.76
CA LEU A 7 21.03 -8.79 -27.22
C LEU A 7 20.98 -8.80 -25.68
N LEU A 8 21.15 -9.97 -25.04
CA LEU A 8 21.24 -10.09 -23.57
C LEU A 8 22.55 -9.52 -23.01
N LEU A 9 23.64 -9.58 -23.78
CA LEU A 9 24.93 -8.96 -23.43
C LEU A 9 24.90 -7.43 -23.58
N LEU A 10 24.07 -6.88 -24.48
CA LEU A 10 23.83 -5.42 -24.60
C LEU A 10 22.96 -4.86 -23.47
N ILE A 11 22.22 -5.69 -22.74
CA ILE A 11 21.47 -5.30 -21.52
C ILE A 11 22.38 -5.37 -20.28
N SER A 12 23.54 -6.03 -20.38
CA SER A 12 24.47 -6.25 -19.27
C SER A 12 25.60 -5.23 -19.25
N SER A 13 25.30 -3.99 -18.85
CA SER A 13 26.30 -3.08 -18.26
C SER A 13 25.64 -1.84 -17.63
N PRO A 14 26.04 -1.38 -16.41
CA PRO A 14 26.83 -2.03 -15.37
C PRO A 14 26.06 -2.17 -14.04
N ALA A 15 26.43 -3.17 -13.25
CA ALA A 15 26.14 -3.26 -11.80
C ALA A 15 26.83 -2.14 -10.96
N PHE A 16 27.11 -1.00 -11.58
CA PHE A 16 27.85 0.15 -11.03
C PHE A 16 27.25 1.50 -11.48
N ALA A 17 25.94 1.57 -11.76
CA ALA A 17 25.24 2.84 -12.00
C ALA A 17 24.52 3.39 -10.74
N PHE A 18 24.92 2.93 -9.54
CA PHE A 18 24.44 3.53 -8.29
C PHE A 18 25.18 4.85 -8.04
N SER A 19 24.76 5.91 -8.76
CA SER A 19 25.07 7.27 -8.32
C SER A 19 24.28 7.55 -7.04
N GLN A 20 24.90 8.27 -6.10
CA GLN A 20 24.29 8.59 -4.81
C GLN A 20 22.96 9.37 -4.94
N GLN A 21 22.78 10.07 -6.06
CA GLN A 21 21.55 10.81 -6.41
C GLN A 21 20.38 9.91 -6.78
N GLY A 22 20.56 8.87 -7.60
CA GLY A 22 19.48 7.94 -7.95
C GLY A 22 19.10 6.95 -6.83
N ASN A 23 19.91 6.87 -5.78
CA ASN A 23 19.75 5.92 -4.69
C ASN A 23 18.57 6.27 -3.77
N THR A 24 18.28 7.55 -3.55
CA THR A 24 17.22 8.00 -2.64
C THR A 24 15.83 7.69 -3.19
N ALA A 25 15.55 8.00 -4.46
CA ALA A 25 14.28 7.66 -5.10
C ALA A 25 14.02 6.15 -5.13
N THR A 26 15.04 5.36 -5.47
CA THR A 26 14.94 3.90 -5.45
C THR A 26 14.69 3.35 -4.04
N LEU A 27 15.39 3.87 -3.01
CA LEU A 27 15.15 3.46 -1.61
C LEU A 27 13.75 3.85 -1.13
N MET A 28 13.27 5.05 -1.47
CA MET A 28 11.90 5.47 -1.16
C MET A 28 10.85 4.59 -1.85
N LEU A 29 11.15 4.12 -3.06
CA LEU A 29 10.27 3.22 -3.79
C LEU A 29 10.24 1.83 -3.13
N PHE A 30 11.39 1.23 -2.83
CA PHE A 30 11.41 -0.08 -2.18
C PHE A 30 10.81 -0.05 -0.77
N VAL A 31 11.17 0.93 0.06
CA VAL A 31 10.68 1.00 1.44
C VAL A 31 9.24 1.52 1.48
N GLY A 32 8.97 2.64 0.82
CA GLY A 32 7.67 3.30 0.83
C GLY A 32 6.63 2.54 0.02
N LEU A 33 6.88 2.34 -1.28
CA LEU A 33 5.91 1.65 -2.14
C LEU A 33 5.84 0.15 -1.83
N GLY A 34 6.96 -0.49 -1.51
CA GLY A 34 6.97 -1.89 -1.07
C GLY A 34 6.18 -2.09 0.22
N GLY A 35 6.46 -1.28 1.25
CA GLY A 35 5.72 -1.32 2.52
C GLY A 35 4.23 -1.02 2.36
N PHE A 36 3.89 0.02 1.58
CA PHE A 36 2.50 0.32 1.21
C PHE A 36 1.84 -0.89 0.56
N THR A 37 2.50 -1.49 -0.43
CA THR A 37 1.96 -2.62 -1.20
C THR A 37 1.68 -3.82 -0.29
N THR A 38 2.59 -4.15 0.63
CA THR A 38 2.39 -5.23 1.60
C THR A 38 1.21 -4.96 2.53
N ALA A 39 1.15 -3.77 3.14
CA ALA A 39 0.03 -3.39 4.00
C ALA A 39 -1.30 -3.38 3.23
N ASN A 40 -1.26 -2.93 1.98
CA ASN A 40 -2.40 -2.89 1.09
C ASN A 40 -2.91 -4.30 0.75
N LEU A 41 -2.03 -5.27 0.46
CA LEU A 41 -2.44 -6.66 0.24
C LEU A 41 -3.15 -7.28 1.47
N LEU A 42 -2.63 -7.01 2.67
CA LEU A 42 -3.27 -7.45 3.92
C LEU A 42 -4.66 -6.82 4.08
N LEU A 43 -4.77 -5.53 3.72
CA LEU A 43 -6.04 -4.81 3.73
C LEU A 43 -7.05 -5.39 2.72
N GLN A 44 -6.59 -5.71 1.50
CA GLN A 44 -7.41 -6.37 0.48
C GLN A 44 -7.96 -7.70 0.97
N LEU A 45 -7.10 -8.51 1.61
CA LEU A 45 -7.50 -9.79 2.17
C LEU A 45 -8.57 -9.62 3.24
N ALA A 46 -8.42 -8.65 4.15
CA ALA A 46 -9.41 -8.35 5.18
C ALA A 46 -10.75 -7.88 4.58
N PHE A 47 -10.72 -7.03 3.54
CA PHE A 47 -11.93 -6.58 2.84
C PHE A 47 -12.59 -7.69 2.01
N TYR A 48 -11.81 -8.61 1.46
CA TYR A 48 -12.32 -9.77 0.74
C TYR A 48 -13.04 -10.72 1.68
N LEU A 49 -12.38 -11.13 2.78
CA LEU A 49 -12.92 -12.07 3.76
C LEU A 49 -14.12 -11.52 4.56
N SER A 50 -14.20 -10.21 4.73
CA SER A 50 -15.36 -9.54 5.32
C SER A 50 -16.51 -9.28 4.34
N GLY A 51 -16.33 -9.61 3.05
CA GLY A 51 -17.34 -9.44 2.00
C GLY A 51 -17.50 -8.01 1.48
N ARG A 52 -16.71 -7.04 1.95
CA ARG A 52 -16.84 -5.62 1.56
C ARG A 52 -16.51 -5.36 0.10
N LEU A 53 -15.57 -6.11 -0.47
CA LEU A 53 -15.20 -5.98 -1.89
C LEU A 53 -16.33 -6.37 -2.85
N GLN A 54 -17.37 -7.07 -2.40
CA GLN A 54 -18.52 -7.43 -3.23
C GLN A 54 -19.39 -6.22 -3.59
N HIS A 55 -19.30 -5.12 -2.82
CA HIS A 55 -20.01 -3.90 -3.14
C HIS A 55 -19.25 -3.12 -4.24
N PRO A 56 -19.83 -2.93 -5.44
CA PRO A 56 -19.11 -2.36 -6.58
C PRO A 56 -18.64 -0.92 -6.33
N THR A 57 -19.43 -0.12 -5.61
CA THR A 57 -19.06 1.24 -5.24
C THR A 57 -17.87 1.28 -4.28
N PHE A 58 -17.81 0.35 -3.33
CA PHE A 58 -16.69 0.25 -2.39
C PHE A 58 -15.42 -0.22 -3.10
N LEU A 59 -15.54 -1.28 -3.90
CA LEU A 59 -14.45 -1.82 -4.71
C LEU A 59 -13.79 -0.73 -5.57
N ARG A 60 -14.58 0.02 -6.35
CA ARG A 60 -14.06 1.07 -7.24
C ARG A 60 -13.36 2.18 -6.46
N ARG A 61 -13.95 2.63 -5.34
CA ARG A 61 -13.34 3.66 -4.48
C ARG A 61 -12.03 3.17 -3.88
N TYR A 62 -12.02 1.96 -3.35
CA TYR A 62 -10.84 1.36 -2.75
C TYR A 62 -9.69 1.21 -3.75
N VAL A 63 -9.96 0.64 -4.93
CA VAL A 63 -8.94 0.48 -5.98
C VAL A 63 -8.39 1.83 -6.42
N ASN A 64 -9.25 2.83 -6.65
CA ASN A 64 -8.81 4.17 -7.04
C ASN A 64 -7.89 4.80 -5.98
N LEU A 65 -8.25 4.68 -4.69
CA LEU A 65 -7.41 5.18 -3.60
C LEU A 65 -6.08 4.41 -3.51
N SER A 66 -6.11 3.10 -3.74
CA SER A 66 -4.92 2.24 -3.72
C SER A 66 -3.95 2.50 -4.86
N LEU A 67 -4.39 3.10 -5.97
CA LEU A 67 -3.53 3.46 -7.10
C LEU A 67 -2.80 4.81 -6.89
N ILE A 68 -3.27 5.65 -5.96
CA ILE A 68 -2.66 6.97 -5.70
C ILE A 68 -1.17 6.85 -5.36
N PRO A 69 -0.72 5.97 -4.46
CA PRO A 69 0.71 5.87 -4.13
C PRO A 69 1.59 5.46 -5.30
N SER A 70 1.11 4.55 -6.16
CA SER A 70 1.81 4.18 -7.39
C SER A 70 1.91 5.36 -8.37
N GLY A 71 0.84 6.15 -8.51
CA GLY A 71 0.84 7.36 -9.32
C GLY A 71 1.79 8.43 -8.80
N LEU A 72 1.82 8.66 -7.47
CA LEU A 72 2.76 9.59 -6.84
C LEU A 72 4.21 9.15 -7.04
N MET A 73 4.51 7.86 -6.86
CA MET A 73 5.86 7.33 -7.08
C MET A 73 6.29 7.43 -8.55
N LEU A 74 5.36 7.30 -9.49
CA LEU A 74 5.64 7.56 -10.91
C LEU A 74 6.06 9.01 -11.14
N LEU A 75 5.33 9.97 -10.57
CA LEU A 75 5.68 11.39 -10.68
C LEU A 75 7.04 11.69 -10.05
N ILE A 76 7.34 11.11 -8.89
CA ILE A 76 8.63 11.26 -8.21
C ILE A 76 9.76 10.66 -9.06
N ALA A 77 9.57 9.45 -9.61
CA ALA A 77 10.56 8.79 -10.45
C ALA A 77 10.83 9.54 -11.77
N LEU A 78 9.82 10.22 -12.32
CA LEU A 78 9.98 11.07 -13.50
C LEU A 78 10.63 12.42 -13.16
N TRP A 79 10.37 12.98 -11.97
CA TRP A 79 10.99 14.21 -11.52
C TRP A 79 12.48 14.02 -11.23
N ASP A 80 12.83 12.93 -10.55
CA ASP A 80 14.22 12.58 -10.20
C ASP A 80 14.92 11.78 -11.31
N PHE A 81 14.68 12.16 -12.57
CA PHE A 81 15.22 11.44 -13.71
C PHE A 81 16.75 11.57 -13.78
N ALA A 82 17.45 10.59 -13.20
CA ALA A 82 18.91 10.49 -13.22
C ALA A 82 19.46 9.64 -14.38
N GLY A 83 18.58 9.06 -15.21
CA GLY A 83 18.94 8.23 -16.36
C GLY A 83 17.99 7.05 -16.59
N PHE A 84 18.16 6.36 -17.71
CA PHE A 84 17.23 5.31 -18.15
C PHE A 84 17.27 4.06 -17.25
N GLY A 85 18.44 3.66 -16.75
CA GLY A 85 18.59 2.48 -15.89
C GLY A 85 17.77 2.57 -14.59
N PRO A 86 18.02 3.58 -13.73
CA PRO A 86 17.24 3.79 -12.50
C PRO A 86 15.75 3.98 -12.77
N LEU A 87 15.39 4.69 -13.85
CA LEU A 87 14.00 4.87 -14.25
C LEU A 87 13.32 3.53 -14.56
N MET A 88 13.94 2.66 -15.36
CA MET A 88 13.38 1.35 -15.71
C MET A 88 13.19 0.45 -14.49
N MET A 89 14.15 0.46 -13.56
CA MET A 89 14.04 -0.28 -12.30
C MET A 89 12.86 0.24 -11.45
N ASN A 90 12.75 1.56 -11.31
CA ASN A 90 11.66 2.20 -10.56
C ASN A 90 10.29 1.93 -11.20
N LEU A 91 10.20 1.99 -12.53
CA LEU A 91 8.98 1.66 -13.28
C LEU A 91 8.53 0.22 -13.04
N GLY A 92 9.46 -0.73 -12.99
CA GLY A 92 9.13 -2.13 -12.65
C GLY A 92 8.43 -2.24 -11.30
N GLY A 93 8.97 -1.60 -10.26
CA GLY A 93 8.35 -1.57 -8.93
C GLY A 93 6.98 -0.90 -8.91
N ILE A 94 6.83 0.23 -9.61
CA ILE A 94 5.56 0.95 -9.74
C ILE A 94 4.49 0.10 -10.43
N LEU A 95 4.85 -0.58 -11.52
CA LEU A 95 3.94 -1.45 -12.25
C LEU A 95 3.49 -2.64 -11.40
N ILE A 96 4.39 -3.25 -10.62
CA ILE A 96 4.03 -4.33 -9.69
C ILE A 96 3.06 -3.83 -8.62
N ALA A 97 3.33 -2.67 -8.01
CA ALA A 97 2.44 -2.08 -7.01
C ALA A 97 1.06 -1.74 -7.59
N ALA A 98 1.01 -1.18 -8.81
CA ALA A 98 -0.23 -0.91 -9.51
C ALA A 98 -1.00 -2.20 -9.85
N ALA A 99 -0.31 -3.26 -10.30
CA ALA A 99 -0.93 -4.56 -10.54
C ALA A 99 -1.54 -5.14 -9.26
N PHE A 100 -0.84 -5.03 -8.13
CA PHE A 100 -1.37 -5.48 -6.84
C PHE A 100 -2.55 -4.64 -6.33
N ALA A 101 -2.59 -3.34 -6.64
CA ALA A 101 -3.76 -2.51 -6.36
C ALA A 101 -5.02 -2.94 -7.14
N LEU A 102 -4.84 -3.60 -8.30
CA LEU A 102 -5.92 -4.05 -9.18
C LEU A 102 -6.43 -5.48 -8.87
N ILE A 103 -5.71 -6.25 -8.05
CA ILE A 103 -6.11 -7.60 -7.60
C ILE A 103 -7.58 -7.68 -7.13
N PRO A 104 -8.15 -6.70 -6.41
CA PRO A 104 -9.55 -6.77 -5.96
C PRO A 104 -10.56 -7.01 -7.08
N TYR A 105 -10.31 -6.47 -8.29
CA TYR A 105 -11.18 -6.72 -9.44
C TYR A 105 -11.19 -8.19 -9.86
N GLN A 106 -10.05 -8.87 -9.76
CA GLN A 106 -9.92 -10.30 -10.03
C GLN A 106 -10.57 -11.13 -8.91
N LEU A 107 -10.38 -10.72 -7.65
CA LEU A 107 -10.93 -11.43 -6.48
C LEU A 107 -12.45 -11.48 -6.48
N VAL A 108 -13.13 -10.43 -6.94
CA VAL A 108 -14.60 -10.37 -6.98
C VAL A 108 -15.18 -11.29 -8.07
N GLN A 109 -14.39 -11.67 -9.08
CA GLN A 109 -14.78 -12.65 -10.09
C GLN A 109 -14.70 -14.09 -9.56
N LEU A 110 -13.93 -14.33 -8.48
CA LEU A 110 -13.86 -15.63 -7.82
C LEU A 110 -15.12 -15.88 -7.00
N LYS A 111 -15.53 -17.16 -6.91
CA LYS A 111 -16.75 -17.63 -6.24
C LYS A 111 -16.95 -16.95 -4.87
N GLN A 112 -18.17 -16.48 -4.65
CA GLN A 112 -18.56 -15.71 -3.47
C GLN A 112 -18.32 -16.50 -2.17
N ILE A 113 -17.66 -15.87 -1.19
CA ILE A 113 -17.48 -16.45 0.15
C ILE A 113 -18.86 -16.58 0.81
N SER A 114 -19.22 -17.80 1.22
CA SER A 114 -20.53 -18.12 1.81
C SER A 114 -20.70 -17.63 3.25
N SER A 115 -19.61 -17.36 3.96
CA SER A 115 -19.60 -16.89 5.35
C SER A 115 -18.75 -15.64 5.49
N GLN A 116 -19.41 -14.49 5.60
CA GLN A 116 -18.74 -13.21 5.84
C GLN A 116 -18.23 -13.15 7.28
N ARG A 117 -16.98 -12.75 7.47
CA ARG A 117 -16.32 -12.68 8.78
C ARG A 117 -16.02 -11.22 9.16
N PRO A 118 -17.01 -10.46 9.67
CA PRO A 118 -16.85 -9.02 9.95
C PRO A 118 -15.79 -8.73 11.03
N TRP A 119 -15.57 -9.67 11.96
CA TRP A 119 -14.56 -9.54 13.01
C TRP A 119 -13.12 -9.45 12.46
N LEU A 120 -12.87 -9.92 11.23
CA LEU A 120 -11.55 -9.82 10.61
C LEU A 120 -11.15 -8.36 10.31
N LEU A 121 -12.12 -7.47 10.07
CA LEU A 121 -11.82 -6.05 9.93
C LEU A 121 -11.41 -5.42 11.26
N SER A 122 -12.07 -5.79 12.35
CA SER A 122 -11.70 -5.38 13.70
C SER A 122 -10.31 -5.89 14.07
N ALA A 123 -10.01 -7.16 13.77
CA ALA A 123 -8.69 -7.74 14.01
C ALA A 123 -7.60 -7.08 13.16
N ALA A 124 -7.88 -6.80 11.88
CA ALA A 124 -6.97 -6.07 11.00
C ALA A 124 -6.73 -4.64 11.51
N ALA A 125 -7.80 -3.93 11.91
CA ALA A 125 -7.70 -2.59 12.48
C ALA A 125 -6.82 -2.57 13.74
N ALA A 126 -7.04 -3.50 14.67
CA ALA A 126 -6.23 -3.63 15.89
C ALA A 126 -4.77 -3.93 15.57
N THR A 127 -4.52 -4.83 14.60
CA THR A 127 -3.16 -5.20 14.17
C THR A 127 -2.44 -4.01 13.55
N PHE A 128 -3.08 -3.29 12.63
CA PHE A 128 -2.51 -2.09 12.03
C PHE A 128 -2.34 -0.96 13.04
N ALA A 129 -3.21 -0.82 14.03
CA ALA A 129 -3.05 0.18 15.09
C ALA A 129 -1.84 -0.14 15.98
N ALA A 130 -1.66 -1.42 16.36
CA ALA A 130 -0.51 -1.87 17.14
C ALA A 130 0.80 -1.63 16.39
N ILE A 131 0.86 -1.93 15.10
CA ILE A 131 2.03 -1.63 14.24
C ILE A 131 2.17 -0.10 14.06
N GLY A 132 1.06 0.60 13.88
CA GLY A 132 0.97 2.04 13.65
C GLY A 132 1.47 2.88 14.82
N ALA A 133 1.46 2.33 16.03
CA ALA A 133 2.09 2.94 17.20
C ALA A 133 3.61 3.14 17.00
N PHE A 134 4.26 2.27 16.24
CA PHE A 134 5.70 2.34 15.93
C PHE A 134 5.98 2.90 14.53
N LEU A 135 5.06 2.69 13.58
CA LEU A 135 5.20 3.08 12.18
C LEU A 135 4.02 3.97 11.76
N ALA A 136 4.19 5.29 11.87
CA ALA A 136 3.14 6.28 11.64
C ALA A 136 2.28 6.05 10.37
N PRO A 137 2.85 5.73 9.18
CA PRO A 137 2.06 5.56 7.96
C PRO A 137 1.11 4.35 8.00
N VAL A 138 1.45 3.33 8.78
CA VAL A 138 0.63 2.11 8.92
C VAL A 138 -0.70 2.43 9.62
N ASN A 139 -0.70 3.46 10.45
CA ASN A 139 -1.87 3.87 11.21
C ASN A 139 -3.02 4.38 10.31
N LEU A 140 -2.72 4.83 9.08
CA LEU A 140 -3.74 5.15 8.08
C LEU A 140 -4.56 3.90 7.68
N PHE A 141 -3.92 2.74 7.61
CA PHE A 141 -4.60 1.47 7.32
C PHE A 141 -5.48 1.03 8.50
N ALA A 142 -5.03 1.29 9.74
CA ALA A 142 -5.83 1.04 10.95
C ALA A 142 -7.13 1.86 10.94
N ILE A 143 -7.03 3.16 10.63
CA ILE A 143 -8.17 4.07 10.51
C ILE A 143 -9.11 3.60 9.39
N ALA A 144 -8.58 3.24 8.22
CA ALA A 144 -9.36 2.75 7.10
C ALA A 144 -10.12 1.46 7.45
N CYS A 145 -9.45 0.46 8.04
CA CYS A 145 -10.10 -0.77 8.51
C CYS A 145 -11.18 -0.48 9.55
N GLY A 146 -10.86 0.34 10.56
CA GLY A 146 -11.75 0.63 11.68
C GLY A 146 -13.04 1.33 11.25
N HIS A 147 -12.95 2.30 10.34
CA HIS A 147 -14.15 2.96 9.78
C HIS A 147 -15.03 1.99 9.00
N VAL A 148 -14.44 1.10 8.20
CA VAL A 148 -15.21 0.11 7.43
C VAL A 148 -15.82 -0.96 8.36
N ALA A 149 -15.14 -1.30 9.45
CA ALA A 149 -15.63 -2.19 10.50
C ALA A 149 -16.83 -1.59 11.25
N LEU A 150 -16.75 -0.30 11.63
CA LEU A 150 -17.86 0.45 12.27
C LEU A 150 -19.12 0.49 11.41
N GLN A 151 -18.95 0.62 10.10
CA GLN A 151 -20.06 0.59 9.13
C GLN A 151 -20.68 -0.80 8.96
N GLN A 152 -20.06 -1.85 9.51
CA GLN A 152 -20.57 -3.22 9.47
C GLN A 152 -21.41 -3.46 10.73
N GLN A 153 -22.44 -4.30 10.66
CA GLN A 153 -23.20 -4.71 11.85
C GLN A 153 -22.40 -5.72 12.69
N SER A 154 -21.23 -5.30 13.20
CA SER A 154 -20.40 -6.09 14.09
C SER A 154 -20.87 -5.92 15.55
N LYS A 155 -20.66 -6.94 16.38
CA LYS A 155 -20.79 -6.82 17.84
C LYS A 155 -19.64 -6.03 18.47
N LEU A 156 -18.60 -5.70 17.68
CA LEU A 156 -17.35 -5.10 18.12
C LEU A 156 -17.30 -3.59 17.91
N LYS A 157 -18.41 -2.93 17.54
CA LYS A 157 -18.45 -1.49 17.22
C LYS A 157 -17.81 -0.58 18.25
N ILE A 158 -17.96 -0.87 19.54
CA ILE A 158 -17.34 -0.07 20.62
C ILE A 158 -15.81 -0.18 20.52
N ILE A 159 -15.30 -1.39 20.30
CA ILE A 159 -13.87 -1.67 20.14
C ILE A 159 -13.36 -1.02 18.85
N ASP A 160 -14.08 -1.17 17.74
CA ASP A 160 -13.73 -0.55 16.46
C ASP A 160 -13.67 0.99 16.60
N GLY A 161 -14.60 1.59 17.34
CA GLY A 161 -14.61 3.02 17.65
C GLY A 161 -13.42 3.46 18.50
N ALA A 162 -13.08 2.68 19.53
CA ALA A 162 -11.90 2.94 20.35
C ALA A 162 -10.60 2.83 19.53
N ILE A 163 -10.48 1.81 18.67
CA ILE A 163 -9.32 1.65 17.77
C ILE A 163 -9.18 2.85 16.84
N VAL A 164 -10.28 3.30 16.22
CA VAL A 164 -10.25 4.48 15.33
C VAL A 164 -9.82 5.73 16.10
N LEU A 165 -10.37 5.97 17.30
CA LEU A 165 -10.04 7.13 18.12
C LEU A 165 -8.55 7.13 18.53
N ILE A 166 -8.06 5.99 19.03
CA ILE A 166 -6.64 5.82 19.37
C ILE A 166 -5.76 6.02 18.14
N SER A 167 -6.16 5.45 16.99
CA SER A 167 -5.40 5.59 15.75
C SER A 167 -5.33 7.05 15.31
N TYR A 168 -6.43 7.82 15.39
CA TYR A 168 -6.37 9.27 15.14
C TYR A 168 -5.45 10.00 16.11
N GLY A 169 -5.51 9.67 17.41
CA GLY A 169 -4.63 10.27 18.42
C GLY A 169 -3.15 10.01 18.14
N VAL A 170 -2.78 8.77 17.83
CA VAL A 170 -1.42 8.38 17.45
C VAL A 170 -0.97 9.11 16.18
N LEU A 171 -1.83 9.18 15.15
CA LEU A 171 -1.51 9.89 13.92
C LEU A 171 -1.31 11.40 14.17
N GLY A 172 -2.16 12.02 15.00
CA GLY A 172 -2.02 13.41 15.41
C GLY A 172 -0.71 13.67 16.16
N TYR A 173 -0.32 12.78 17.07
CA TYR A 173 0.96 12.85 17.76
C TYR A 173 2.14 12.81 16.79
N TRP A 174 2.14 11.88 15.82
CA TRP A 174 3.18 11.79 14.80
C TRP A 174 3.26 13.02 13.91
N ILE A 175 2.11 13.58 13.50
CA ILE A 175 2.08 14.83 12.72
C ILE A 175 2.68 15.99 13.52
N TRP A 176 2.31 16.12 14.79
CA TRP A 176 2.83 17.15 15.67
C TRP A 176 4.35 17.01 15.91
N GLN A 177 4.82 15.79 16.20
CA GLN A 177 6.24 15.51 16.39
C GLN A 177 7.04 15.81 15.12
N THR A 178 6.50 15.42 13.96
CA THR A 178 7.10 15.73 12.67
C THR A 178 7.18 17.24 12.52
N ALA A 179 6.08 17.98 12.69
CA ALA A 179 6.06 19.44 12.57
C ALA A 179 7.08 20.13 13.48
N GLN A 180 7.29 19.65 14.71
CA GLN A 180 8.33 20.19 15.59
C GLN A 180 9.74 19.90 15.11
N SER A 181 10.00 18.75 14.49
CA SER A 181 11.33 18.41 13.97
C SER A 181 11.77 19.23 12.75
N TRP A 182 10.84 19.95 12.10
CA TRP A 182 11.12 20.84 10.97
C TRP A 182 11.29 22.31 11.37
N ILE A 183 11.14 22.64 12.66
CA ILE A 183 11.35 23.98 13.25
C ILE A 183 12.67 23.95 14.01
#